data_AF-A0A9D5FKV1-F1
#
_entry.id   AF-A0A9D5FKV1-F1
#
_cell.length_a   1.000
_cell.length_b   1.000
_cell.length_c   1.000
_cell.angle_alpha   90.00
_cell.angle_beta   90.00
_cell.angle_gamma   90.00
#
_symmetry.space_group_name_H-M   'P 1'
#
loop_
_entity.id
_entity.type
_entity.pdbx_description
1 polymer ?
#
loop_
_entity_poly.entity_id
_entity_poly.type
_entity_poly.pdbx_seq_one_letter_code
_entity_poly.pdbx_strand_id
1 'polypeptide(L)'
;MPKIPTISQRKTRPRTASVRKIRLIMGRTQAELALALGCSRKAIESYEQGWRPVPVRVLIQLLVLLALQRKPLAKQIPCWEIRRCGIGKRKACPAFTVSNGLFCWFVAAKKCREELQHDKDAAWACMDCKVVKTLLQSSDDAALEKARKVQGGAE
;
A
#
# COMPACT_ATOMS: atom_id res chain seq x y z
N MET A 1 8.86 23.60 2.01
CA MET A 1 7.95 22.55 1.50
C MET A 1 8.74 21.58 0.64
N PRO A 2 8.68 20.26 0.86
CA PRO A 2 9.38 19.31 0.00
C PRO A 2 8.76 19.34 -1.40
N LYS A 3 9.56 19.66 -2.42
CA LYS A 3 9.14 19.72 -3.82
C LYS A 3 8.63 18.34 -4.25
N ILE A 4 7.35 18.27 -4.64
CA ILE A 4 6.72 17.03 -5.07
C ILE A 4 7.23 16.71 -6.49
N PRO A 5 7.75 15.50 -6.75
CA PRO A 5 8.32 15.16 -8.05
C PRO A 5 7.28 15.27 -9.19
N THR A 6 7.74 15.68 -10.37
CA THR A 6 6.90 15.77 -11.59
C THR A 6 6.44 14.37 -12.05
N ILE A 7 5.41 14.30 -12.90
CA ILE A 7 4.88 13.03 -13.45
C ILE A 7 5.98 12.20 -14.12
N SER A 8 6.92 12.85 -14.82
CA SER A 8 8.12 12.24 -15.40
C SER A 8 9.03 11.60 -14.32
N GLN A 9 9.28 12.33 -13.22
CA GLN A 9 10.12 11.88 -12.11
C GLN A 9 9.48 10.79 -11.23
N ARG A 10 8.16 10.54 -11.34
CA ARG A 10 7.47 9.44 -10.63
C ARG A 10 7.56 8.11 -11.39
N LYS A 11 7.84 8.14 -12.70
CA LYS A 11 7.99 6.93 -13.53
C LYS A 11 9.26 6.12 -13.21
N THR A 12 10.23 6.71 -12.50
CA THR A 12 11.57 6.12 -12.27
C THR A 12 11.75 5.42 -10.92
N ARG A 13 10.74 5.35 -10.05
CA ARG A 13 10.85 4.52 -8.84
C ARG A 13 10.70 3.05 -9.21
N PRO A 14 11.59 2.14 -8.76
CA PRO A 14 11.50 0.73 -9.12
C PRO A 14 10.26 0.12 -8.47
N ARG A 15 9.17 0.08 -9.25
CA ARG A 15 7.90 -0.62 -8.95
C ARG A 15 8.15 -2.08 -8.55
N THR A 16 9.23 -2.65 -9.04
CA THR A 16 9.77 -4.00 -8.82
C THR A 16 10.11 -4.28 -7.36
N ALA A 17 10.73 -3.32 -6.66
CA ALA A 17 11.07 -3.44 -5.24
C ALA A 17 9.82 -3.56 -4.34
N SER A 18 8.67 -3.10 -4.83
CA SER A 18 7.41 -3.14 -4.08
C SER A 18 6.84 -4.55 -3.98
N VAL A 19 6.95 -5.37 -5.04
CA VAL A 19 6.43 -6.74 -5.06
C VAL A 19 7.19 -7.61 -4.05
N ARG A 20 8.53 -7.61 -4.14
CA ARG A 20 9.38 -8.35 -3.20
C ARG A 20 9.14 -7.90 -1.77
N LYS A 21 9.09 -6.58 -1.53
CA LYS A 21 8.86 -6.03 -0.19
C LYS A 21 7.53 -6.52 0.40
N ILE A 22 6.43 -6.39 -0.34
CA ILE A 22 5.10 -6.82 0.14
C ILE A 22 5.08 -8.33 0.39
N ARG A 23 5.66 -9.12 -0.52
CA ARG A 23 5.75 -10.57 -0.36
C ARG A 23 6.48 -10.97 0.93
N LEU A 24 7.63 -10.33 1.20
CA LEU A 24 8.42 -10.58 2.40
C LEU A 24 7.66 -10.16 3.67
N ILE A 25 6.96 -9.02 3.65
CA ILE A 25 6.08 -8.59 4.76
C ILE A 25 4.98 -9.62 5.02
N MET A 26 4.45 -10.25 3.98
CA MET A 26 3.42 -11.27 4.10
C MET A 26 3.98 -12.65 4.53
N GLY A 27 5.30 -12.81 4.58
CA GLY A 27 5.96 -14.08 4.92
C GLY A 27 5.74 -15.18 3.86
N ARG A 28 5.64 -14.82 2.57
CA ARG A 28 5.31 -15.77 1.49
C ARG A 28 6.48 -16.07 0.56
N THR A 29 6.52 -17.30 0.06
CA THR A 29 7.36 -17.70 -1.07
C THR A 29 6.83 -17.10 -2.38
N GLN A 30 7.65 -17.08 -3.43
CA GLN A 30 7.19 -16.64 -4.76
C GLN A 30 6.08 -17.56 -5.31
N ALA A 31 6.11 -18.85 -4.97
CA ALA A 31 5.10 -19.82 -5.41
C ALA A 31 3.73 -19.58 -4.76
N GLU A 32 3.69 -19.40 -3.43
CA GLU A 32 2.45 -19.09 -2.72
C GLU A 32 1.84 -17.77 -3.19
N LEU A 33 2.66 -16.73 -3.38
CA LEU A 33 2.19 -15.45 -3.89
C LEU A 33 1.65 -15.58 -5.33
N ALA A 34 2.31 -16.38 -6.17
CA ALA A 34 1.86 -16.63 -7.54
C ALA A 34 0.47 -17.28 -7.57
N LEU A 35 0.26 -18.30 -6.72
CA LEU A 35 -1.05 -18.94 -6.55
C LEU A 35 -2.12 -17.94 -6.08
N ALA A 36 -1.83 -17.14 -5.05
CA ALA A 36 -2.75 -16.13 -4.54
C ALA A 36 -3.11 -15.04 -5.58
N LEU A 37 -2.19 -14.72 -6.48
CA LEU A 37 -2.40 -13.73 -7.55
C LEU A 37 -2.92 -14.33 -8.86
N GLY A 38 -3.10 -15.65 -8.93
CA GLY A 38 -3.55 -16.33 -10.15
C GLY A 38 -2.57 -16.17 -11.32
N CYS A 39 -1.27 -16.26 -11.07
CA CYS A 39 -0.23 -16.15 -12.09
C CYS A 39 0.88 -17.18 -11.90
N SER A 40 1.85 -17.23 -12.82
CA SER A 40 2.97 -18.16 -12.71
C SER A 40 4.05 -17.66 -11.75
N ARG A 41 4.79 -18.57 -11.12
CA ARG A 41 5.99 -18.24 -10.33
C ARG A 41 6.99 -17.39 -11.13
N LYS A 42 7.19 -17.72 -12.41
CA LYS A 42 8.03 -16.95 -13.34
C LYS A 42 7.53 -15.51 -13.52
N ALA A 43 6.23 -15.26 -13.48
CA ALA A 43 5.69 -13.90 -13.54
C ALA A 43 6.07 -13.11 -12.29
N ILE A 44 5.98 -13.70 -11.10
CA ILE A 44 6.41 -13.06 -9.84
C ILE A 44 7.91 -12.76 -9.87
N GLU A 45 8.73 -13.74 -10.24
CA GLU A 45 10.17 -13.57 -10.39
C GLU A 45 10.52 -12.43 -11.36
N SER A 46 9.89 -12.43 -12.54
CA SER A 46 10.07 -11.39 -13.56
C SER A 46 9.68 -9.99 -13.06
N TYR A 47 8.62 -9.88 -12.24
CA TYR A 47 8.23 -8.62 -11.59
C TYR A 47 9.25 -8.17 -10.54
N GLU A 48 9.79 -9.08 -9.74
CA GLU A 48 10.75 -8.76 -8.68
C GLU A 48 12.12 -8.36 -9.23
N GLN A 49 12.57 -9.01 -10.30
CA GLN A 49 13.84 -8.72 -11.00
C GLN A 49 13.72 -7.53 -11.96
N GLY A 50 12.50 -7.11 -12.30
CA GLY A 50 12.26 -6.01 -13.23
C GLY A 50 12.36 -6.36 -14.70
N TRP A 51 12.39 -7.65 -15.04
CA TRP A 51 12.28 -8.12 -16.43
C TRP A 51 10.91 -7.80 -17.03
N ARG A 52 9.87 -7.67 -16.20
CA ARG A 52 8.53 -7.25 -16.63
C ARG A 52 8.00 -6.12 -15.76
N PRO A 53 7.36 -5.08 -16.35
CA PRO A 53 6.68 -4.06 -15.55
C PRO A 53 5.54 -4.67 -14.75
N VAL A 54 5.40 -4.24 -13.50
CA VAL A 54 4.34 -4.69 -12.60
C VAL A 54 3.01 -4.05 -13.01
N PRO A 55 1.99 -4.82 -13.41
CA PRO A 55 0.68 -4.27 -13.74
C PRO A 55 0.02 -3.62 -12.51
N VAL A 56 -0.72 -2.53 -12.71
CA VAL A 56 -1.47 -1.86 -11.62
C VAL A 56 -2.41 -2.82 -10.89
N ARG A 57 -3.05 -3.75 -11.62
CA ARG A 57 -3.92 -4.77 -11.01
C ARG A 57 -3.18 -5.64 -9.98
N VAL A 58 -1.91 -5.98 -10.26
CA VAL A 58 -1.07 -6.80 -9.37
C VAL A 58 -0.74 -6.00 -8.12
N LEU A 59 -0.41 -4.71 -8.24
CA LEU A 59 -0.21 -3.84 -7.09
C LEU A 59 -1.46 -3.78 -6.20
N ILE A 60 -2.62 -3.55 -6.80
CA ILE A 60 -3.89 -3.46 -6.07
C ILE A 60 -4.17 -4.77 -5.32
N GLN A 61 -4.04 -5.91 -6.00
CA GLN A 61 -4.24 -7.23 -5.39
C GLN A 61 -3.27 -7.46 -4.23
N LEU A 62 -1.99 -7.12 -4.40
CA LEU A 62 -0.99 -7.22 -3.33
C LEU A 62 -1.36 -6.40 -2.09
N LEU A 63 -1.79 -5.16 -2.28
CA LEU A 63 -2.19 -4.30 -1.17
C LEU A 63 -3.48 -4.79 -0.48
N VAL A 64 -4.43 -5.33 -1.25
CA VAL A 64 -5.65 -5.94 -0.69
C VAL A 64 -5.30 -7.19 0.11
N LEU A 65 -4.50 -8.11 -0.44
CA LEU A 65 -4.08 -9.33 0.27
C LEU A 65 -3.33 -9.01 1.56
N LEU A 66 -2.40 -8.04 1.51
CA LEU A 66 -1.68 -7.58 2.70
C LEU A 66 -2.65 -6.99 3.74
N ALA A 67 -3.61 -6.16 3.33
CA ALA A 67 -4.60 -5.60 4.23
C ALA A 67 -5.55 -6.65 4.83
N LEU A 68 -5.90 -7.69 4.08
CA LEU A 68 -6.70 -8.82 4.57
C LEU A 68 -5.90 -9.69 5.56
N GLN A 69 -4.60 -9.89 5.34
CA GLN A 69 -3.72 -10.58 6.28
C GLN A 69 -3.52 -9.79 7.59
N ARG A 70 -3.65 -8.46 7.55
CA ARG A 70 -3.39 -7.55 8.68
C ARG A 70 -4.66 -7.23 9.47
N LYS A 71 -4.87 -7.94 10.60
CA LYS A 71 -5.91 -7.70 11.63
C LYS A 71 -7.37 -7.64 11.09
N PRO A 72 -8.40 -7.64 11.96
CA PRO A 72 -9.77 -7.46 11.49
C PRO A 72 -9.94 -6.08 10.84
N LEU A 73 -10.53 -6.04 9.64
CA LEU A 73 -10.82 -4.79 8.91
C LEU A 73 -11.56 -3.75 9.78
N ALA A 74 -12.38 -4.21 10.73
CA ALA A 74 -13.10 -3.38 11.69
C ALA A 74 -12.21 -2.55 12.63
N LYS A 75 -10.92 -2.92 12.80
CA LYS A 75 -9.95 -2.19 13.64
C LYS A 75 -9.04 -1.26 12.83
N GLN A 76 -9.24 -1.13 11.52
CA GLN A 76 -8.41 -0.26 10.70
C GLN A 76 -8.89 1.18 10.77
N ILE A 77 -7.95 2.11 10.99
CA ILE A 77 -8.20 3.55 10.98
C ILE A 77 -8.50 3.96 9.52
N PRO A 78 -9.63 4.63 9.26
CA PRO A 78 -10.02 5.00 7.90
C PRO A 78 -9.07 6.03 7.28
N CYS A 79 -8.96 6.02 5.95
CA CYS A 79 -7.96 6.82 5.25
C CYS A 79 -8.06 8.34 5.52
N TRP A 80 -9.26 8.87 5.79
CA TRP A 80 -9.47 10.30 6.01
C TRP A 80 -9.00 10.79 7.38
N GLU A 81 -8.89 9.91 8.38
CA GLU A 81 -8.29 10.25 9.67
C GLU A 81 -6.78 10.36 9.53
N ILE A 82 -6.16 9.36 8.88
CA ILE A 82 -4.71 9.34 8.58
C ILE A 82 -4.32 10.55 7.71
N ARG A 83 -5.16 10.90 6.73
CA ARG A 83 -4.90 12.01 5.79
C ARG A 83 -5.45 13.36 6.26
N ARG A 84 -6.22 13.40 7.35
CA ARG A 84 -6.93 14.60 7.84
C ARG A 84 -7.77 15.29 6.76
N CYS A 85 -8.59 14.52 6.03
CA CYS A 85 -9.45 15.09 4.99
C CYS A 85 -10.58 15.93 5.60
N GLY A 86 -10.92 17.08 5.01
CA GLY A 86 -12.08 17.89 5.42
C GLY A 86 -13.42 17.26 5.03
N ILE A 87 -14.51 17.65 5.70
CA ILE A 87 -15.85 17.06 5.53
C ILE A 87 -16.36 17.17 4.09
N GLY A 88 -16.18 18.32 3.43
CA GLY A 88 -16.58 18.49 2.02
C GLY A 88 -15.91 17.48 1.09
N LYS A 89 -14.59 17.30 1.24
CA LYS A 89 -13.83 16.30 0.47
C LYS A 89 -14.26 14.86 0.80
N ARG A 90 -14.62 14.56 2.05
CA ARG A 90 -15.12 13.23 2.46
C ARG A 90 -16.44 12.90 1.78
N LYS A 91 -17.42 13.82 1.80
CA LYS A 91 -18.74 13.61 1.17
C LYS A 91 -18.66 13.28 -0.33
N ALA A 92 -17.66 13.82 -1.03
CA ALA A 92 -17.42 13.55 -2.46
C ALA A 92 -16.49 12.36 -2.73
N CYS A 93 -15.94 11.70 -1.69
CA CYS A 93 -14.93 10.66 -1.81
C CYS A 93 -15.56 9.26 -1.83
N PRO A 94 -15.33 8.46 -2.90
CA PRO A 94 -15.83 7.08 -2.96
C PRO A 94 -15.33 6.18 -1.83
N ALA A 95 -14.10 6.40 -1.33
CA ALA A 95 -13.61 5.66 -0.18
C ALA A 95 -14.40 5.96 1.10
N PHE A 96 -14.98 7.16 1.22
CA PHE A 96 -15.86 7.51 2.34
C PHE A 96 -17.26 6.93 2.15
N THR A 97 -17.85 7.11 0.96
CA THR A 97 -19.26 6.74 0.71
C THR A 97 -19.48 5.26 0.46
N VAL A 98 -18.48 4.52 -0.03
CA VAL A 98 -18.63 3.11 -0.46
C VAL A 98 -17.92 2.14 0.46
N SER A 99 -16.72 2.46 0.95
CA SER A 99 -15.88 1.50 1.67
C SER A 99 -15.57 1.88 3.11
N ASN A 100 -16.22 2.91 3.65
CA ASN A 100 -15.98 3.46 4.98
C ASN A 100 -14.47 3.62 5.31
N GLY A 101 -13.69 3.99 4.31
CA GLY A 101 -12.26 4.35 4.41
C GLY A 101 -11.32 3.19 4.20
N LEU A 102 -11.84 1.97 4.14
CA LEU A 102 -11.09 0.77 3.83
C LEU A 102 -10.69 0.77 2.36
N PHE A 103 -9.48 0.30 2.07
CA PHE A 103 -8.97 0.13 0.71
C PHE A 103 -9.09 1.39 -0.18
N CYS A 104 -8.80 2.59 0.36
CA CYS A 104 -8.93 3.82 -0.43
C CYS A 104 -8.08 3.83 -1.72
N TRP A 105 -6.97 3.08 -1.75
CA TRP A 105 -6.11 2.85 -2.92
C TRP A 105 -6.76 1.95 -3.99
N PHE A 106 -7.80 1.21 -3.64
CA PHE A 106 -8.62 0.42 -4.56
C PHE A 106 -9.81 1.25 -5.06
N VAL A 107 -10.55 1.88 -4.14
CA VAL A 107 -11.85 2.51 -4.44
C VAL A 107 -11.71 3.96 -4.93
N ALA A 108 -10.67 4.69 -4.50
CA ALA A 108 -10.58 6.14 -4.71
C ALA A 108 -9.18 6.64 -5.08
N ALA A 109 -8.29 5.79 -5.59
CA ALA A 109 -6.90 6.18 -5.90
C ALA A 109 -6.79 7.47 -6.72
N LYS A 110 -7.66 7.63 -7.73
CA LYS A 110 -7.70 8.79 -8.63
C LYS A 110 -8.31 10.05 -8.02
N LYS A 111 -9.34 9.92 -7.17
CA LYS A 111 -10.01 11.07 -6.53
C LYS A 111 -9.27 11.59 -5.29
N CYS A 112 -8.37 10.79 -4.71
CA CYS A 112 -7.60 11.20 -3.53
C CYS A 112 -6.59 12.32 -3.87
N ARG A 113 -6.07 12.31 -5.10
CA ARG A 113 -5.09 13.24 -5.67
C ARG A 113 -5.62 13.73 -7.02
N GLU A 114 -6.14 14.95 -7.05
CA GLU A 114 -6.79 15.53 -8.23
C GLU A 114 -5.86 15.53 -9.46
N GLU A 115 -4.55 15.67 -9.23
CA GLU A 115 -3.53 15.64 -10.28
C GLU A 115 -3.37 14.26 -10.97
N LEU A 116 -4.03 13.20 -10.47
CA LEU A 116 -3.95 11.83 -10.98
C LEU A 116 -5.27 11.32 -11.57
N GLN A 117 -6.27 12.18 -11.73
CA GLN A 117 -7.62 11.77 -12.17
C GLN A 117 -7.61 10.96 -13.49
N HIS A 118 -6.69 11.29 -14.41
CA HIS A 118 -6.57 10.64 -15.71
C HIS A 118 -5.37 9.67 -15.80
N ASP A 119 -4.62 9.47 -14.72
CA ASP A 119 -3.45 8.60 -14.72
C ASP A 119 -3.88 7.12 -14.58
N LYS A 120 -3.49 6.29 -15.56
CA LYS A 120 -3.72 4.85 -15.55
C LYS A 120 -2.91 4.15 -14.44
N ASP A 121 -1.80 4.76 -14.02
CA ASP A 121 -0.91 4.31 -12.96
C ASP A 121 -1.17 5.03 -11.62
N ALA A 122 -2.28 5.75 -11.47
CA ALA A 122 -2.58 6.54 -10.26
C ALA A 122 -2.44 5.75 -8.94
N ALA A 123 -2.73 4.45 -8.96
CA ALA A 123 -2.58 3.58 -7.79
C ALA A 123 -1.11 3.46 -7.31
N TRP A 124 -0.12 3.59 -8.19
CA TRP A 124 1.29 3.60 -7.81
C TRP A 124 1.64 4.80 -6.92
N ALA A 125 0.99 5.94 -7.11
CA ALA A 125 1.18 7.09 -6.22
C ALA A 125 0.66 6.85 -4.79
N CYS A 126 -0.15 5.81 -4.57
CA CYS A 126 -0.56 5.38 -3.25
C CYS A 126 0.59 4.73 -2.47
N MET A 127 1.62 4.18 -3.11
CA MET A 127 2.79 3.60 -2.41
C MET A 127 3.52 4.62 -1.54
N ASP A 128 3.41 5.90 -1.88
CA ASP A 128 3.97 7.01 -1.12
C ASP A 128 3.00 7.64 -0.11
N CYS A 129 1.74 7.22 -0.14
CA CYS A 129 0.70 7.70 0.77
C CYS A 129 0.93 7.16 2.19
N LYS A 130 0.68 8.00 3.20
CA LYS A 130 0.73 7.61 4.62
C LYS A 130 -0.09 6.34 4.90
N VAL A 131 -1.27 6.21 4.29
CA VAL A 131 -2.15 5.04 4.46
C VAL A 131 -1.45 3.73 4.06
N VAL A 132 -0.87 3.69 2.86
CA VAL A 132 -0.16 2.48 2.39
C VAL A 132 1.16 2.30 3.15
N LYS A 133 1.87 3.38 3.51
CA LYS A 133 3.06 3.28 4.35
C LYS A 133 2.76 2.64 5.71
N THR A 134 1.65 3.02 6.37
CA THR A 134 1.19 2.38 7.61
C THR A 134 0.85 0.90 7.40
N LEU A 135 0.24 0.55 6.26
CA LEU A 135 0.00 -0.84 5.90
C LEU A 135 1.31 -1.63 5.69
N LEU A 136 2.35 -1.00 5.13
CA LEU A 136 3.64 -1.62 4.83
C LEU A 136 4.59 -1.69 6.04
N GLN A 137 4.39 -0.88 7.08
CA GLN A 137 5.14 -0.98 8.33
C GLN A 137 4.82 -2.33 8.99
N SER A 138 5.82 -3.13 9.39
CA SER A 138 5.57 -4.44 10.01
C SER A 138 4.88 -4.27 11.37
N SER A 139 4.06 -5.25 11.77
CA SER A 139 3.54 -5.33 13.14
C SER A 139 4.66 -5.54 14.18
N ASP A 140 5.86 -5.90 13.70
CA ASP A 140 7.05 -6.11 14.52
C ASP A 140 7.58 -4.82 15.12
N ASP A 141 7.33 -3.64 14.54
CA ASP A 141 7.80 -2.38 15.14
C ASP A 141 7.16 -2.15 16.53
N ALA A 142 5.90 -2.54 16.73
CA ALA A 142 5.25 -2.44 18.04
C ALA A 142 5.71 -3.53 19.03
N ALA A 143 6.12 -4.70 18.53
CA ALA A 143 6.67 -5.79 19.33
C ALA A 143 8.15 -5.55 19.71
N LEU A 144 8.93 -4.97 18.79
CA LEU A 144 10.31 -4.54 18.95
C LEU A 144 10.41 -3.28 19.82
N GLU A 145 9.50 -2.31 19.68
CA GLU A 145 9.41 -1.14 20.56
C GLU A 145 8.97 -1.54 21.98
N LYS A 146 8.06 -2.51 22.12
CA LYS A 146 7.74 -3.12 23.43
C LYS A 146 8.95 -3.86 24.01
N ALA A 147 9.67 -4.65 23.22
CA ALA A 147 10.86 -5.36 23.67
C ALA A 147 11.98 -4.39 24.10
N ARG A 148 12.17 -3.27 23.39
CA ARG A 148 13.12 -2.21 23.76
C ARG A 148 12.73 -1.45 25.03
N LYS A 149 11.44 -1.16 25.25
CA LYS A 149 10.96 -0.49 26.47
C LYS A 149 11.01 -1.37 27.73
N VAL A 150 10.92 -2.69 27.58
CA VAL A 150 11.06 -3.64 28.69
C VAL A 150 12.52 -3.78 29.15
N GLN A 151 13.49 -3.51 28.28
CA GLN A 151 14.94 -3.62 28.60
C GLN A 151 15.56 -2.32 29.14
N GLY A 152 14.84 -1.20 29.17
CA GLY A 152 15.35 0.11 29.62
C GLY A 152 14.77 0.62 30.94
N GLY A 153 14.19 -0.26 31.76
CA GLY A 153 13.48 0.09 33.00
C GLY A 153 13.97 -0.64 34.25
N ALA A 154 15.26 -0.98 34.29
CA ALA A 154 15.93 -1.50 35.49
C ALA A 154 17.20 -0.67 35.74
N GLU A 155 17.00 0.50 36.34
CA GLU A 155 18.02 1.21 37.11
C GLU A 155 17.35 1.74 38.39
#